data_AF-B7QGN7-F1
#
_entry.id   AF-B7QGN7-F1
#
_cell.length_a   1.000
_cell.length_b   1.000
_cell.length_c   1.000
_cell.angle_alpha   90.00
_cell.angle_beta   90.00
_cell.angle_gamma   90.00
#
_symmetry.space_group_name_H-M   'P 1'
#
loop_
_entity.id
_entity.type
_entity.pdbx_description
1 polymer ?
#
loop_
_entity_poly.entity_id
_entity_poly.type
_entity_poly.pdbx_seq_one_letter_code
_entity_poly.pdbx_strand_id
1 'polypeptide(L)'
;MHQQGDRSYRRPGLTLSGALSLAVDEVNRLHPLLGGRRLAFLVAETYGRERHSVLQTARLWTRNVSAFIGPQETCVHEAFLAASVNIPMISYVAGIL
;
A
#
# COMPACT_ATOMS: atom_id res chain seq x y z
N MET A 1 -15.63 -3.26 -5.07
CA MET A 1 -16.84 -3.87 -5.68
C MET A 1 -16.57 -5.35 -5.92
N HIS A 2 -17.57 -6.21 -5.70
CA HIS A 2 -17.48 -7.66 -5.95
C HIS A 2 -17.49 -7.90 -7.47
N GLN A 3 -16.38 -8.37 -8.06
CA GLN A 3 -16.43 -8.90 -9.42
C GLN A 3 -17.00 -10.32 -9.36
N GLN A 4 -18.16 -10.52 -10.00
CA GLN A 4 -18.78 -11.83 -10.11
C GLN A 4 -17.82 -12.77 -10.86
N GLY A 5 -17.31 -13.78 -10.15
CA GLY A 5 -16.38 -14.77 -10.70
C GLY A 5 -15.33 -15.27 -9.69
N ASP A 6 -15.09 -14.54 -8.60
CA ASP A 6 -13.96 -14.82 -7.73
C ASP A 6 -14.37 -15.45 -6.39
N ARG A 7 -14.73 -16.74 -6.41
CA ARG A 7 -15.00 -17.52 -5.19
C ARG A 7 -13.72 -17.99 -4.48
N SER A 8 -12.53 -17.72 -5.04
CA SER A 8 -11.26 -18.32 -4.62
C SER A 8 -10.23 -17.31 -4.11
N TYR A 9 -10.39 -16.01 -4.37
CA TYR A 9 -9.50 -14.98 -3.83
C TYR A 9 -9.67 -14.83 -2.32
N ARG A 10 -8.75 -15.47 -1.60
CA ARG A 10 -8.46 -15.11 -0.21
C ARG A 10 -8.13 -13.62 -0.21
N ARG A 11 -8.74 -12.83 0.69
CA ARG A 11 -8.56 -11.37 0.79
C ARG A 11 -7.54 -11.03 1.88
N PRO A 12 -6.22 -11.27 1.66
CA PRO A 12 -5.21 -10.93 2.66
C PRO A 12 -5.22 -9.44 2.98
N GLY A 13 -5.67 -8.59 2.04
CA GLY A 13 -5.83 -7.15 2.23
C GLY A 13 -6.66 -6.74 3.45
N LEU A 14 -7.62 -7.55 3.90
CA LEU A 14 -8.39 -7.24 5.12
C LEU A 14 -7.53 -7.37 6.39
N THR A 15 -6.77 -8.45 6.51
CA THR A 15 -5.87 -8.65 7.64
C THR A 15 -4.73 -7.63 7.61
N LEU A 16 -4.16 -7.37 6.43
CA LEU A 16 -3.07 -6.42 6.25
C LEU A 16 -3.50 -4.98 6.54
N SER A 17 -4.66 -4.55 6.05
CA SER A 17 -5.18 -3.20 6.33
C SER A 17 -5.52 -3.01 7.81
N GLY A 18 -6.03 -4.03 8.49
CA GLY A 18 -6.24 -4.03 9.94
C GLY A 18 -4.93 -3.92 10.71
N ALA A 19 -3.92 -4.73 10.35
CA ALA A 19 -2.59 -4.69 10.98
C ALA A 19 -1.89 -3.34 10.77
N LEU A 20 -1.96 -2.76 9.57
CA LEU A 20 -1.39 -1.44 9.29
C LEU A 20 -2.13 -0.33 10.05
N SER A 21 -3.45 -0.42 10.19
CA SER A 21 -4.23 0.55 10.97
C SER A 21 -3.84 0.52 12.45
N LEU A 22 -3.66 -0.69 13.01
CA LEU A 22 -3.18 -0.86 14.37
C LEU A 22 -1.76 -0.31 14.54
N ALA A 23 -0.84 -0.64 13.62
CA ALA A 23 0.54 -0.16 13.69
C ALA A 23 0.62 1.38 13.62
N VAL A 24 -0.20 2.03 12.78
CA VAL A 24 -0.27 3.50 12.70
C VAL A 24 -0.79 4.11 14.01
N ASP A 25 -1.81 3.50 14.64
CA ASP A 25 -2.30 3.94 15.94
C ASP A 25 -1.22 3.82 17.02
N GLU A 26 -0.54 2.67 17.09
CA GLU A 26 0.53 2.41 18.04
C GLU A 26 1.70 3.39 17.86
N VAL A 27 2.17 3.63 16.64
CA VAL A 27 3.24 4.62 16.40
C VAL A 27 2.80 6.00 16.84
N ASN A 28 1.59 6.42 16.48
CA ASN A 28 1.09 7.75 16.83
C ASN A 28 0.87 7.96 18.34
N ARG A 29 0.62 6.88 19.11
CA ARG A 29 0.27 6.95 20.53
C ARG A 29 1.45 6.62 21.45
N LEU A 30 2.27 5.64 21.07
CA LEU A 30 3.33 5.05 21.90
C LEU A 30 4.73 5.41 21.41
N HIS A 31 4.91 5.67 20.12
CA HIS A 31 6.20 5.96 19.50
C HIS A 31 6.18 7.26 18.68
N PRO A 32 5.89 8.42 19.32
CA PRO A 32 5.63 9.66 18.61
C PRO A 32 6.80 10.04 17.71
N LEU A 33 6.49 10.42 16.47
CA LEU A 33 7.49 10.85 15.52
C LEU A 33 8.10 12.18 15.94
N LEU A 34 9.37 12.36 15.59
CA LEU A 34 10.12 13.61 15.85
C LEU A 34 9.33 14.83 15.36
N GLY A 35 9.31 15.91 16.16
CA GLY A 35 8.64 17.15 15.79
C GLY A 35 7.11 17.09 15.83
N GLY A 36 6.52 16.17 16.60
CA GLY A 36 5.07 16.10 16.82
C GLY A 36 4.26 15.64 15.60
N ARG A 37 4.93 15.04 14.62
CA ARG A 37 4.28 14.51 13.40
C ARG A 37 3.47 13.26 13.71
N ARG A 38 2.41 13.04 12.95
CA ARG A 38 1.55 11.85 13.02
C ARG A 38 1.50 11.17 11.66
N LEU A 39 1.46 9.85 11.67
CA LEU A 39 1.22 9.03 10.50
C LEU A 39 -0.29 8.99 10.19
N ALA A 40 -0.60 9.05 8.90
CA ALA A 40 -1.92 8.73 8.36
C ALA A 40 -1.73 7.72 7.23
N PHE A 41 -2.71 6.85 7.04
CA PHE A 41 -2.64 5.77 6.08
C PHE A 41 -3.86 5.77 5.16
N LEU A 42 -3.62 5.60 3.86
CA LEU A 42 -4.64 5.50 2.82
C LEU A 42 -4.60 4.10 2.22
N VAL A 43 -5.75 3.42 2.21
CA VAL A 43 -5.89 2.08 1.63
C VAL A 43 -6.35 2.18 0.18
N ALA A 44 -5.68 1.45 -0.71
CA ALA A 44 -6.13 1.24 -2.09
C ALA A 44 -6.09 -0.24 -2.44
N GLU A 45 -7.22 -0.78 -2.89
CA GLU A 45 -7.35 -2.19 -3.27
C GLU A 45 -6.82 -2.41 -4.69
N THR A 46 -5.89 -3.37 -4.83
CA THR A 46 -5.22 -3.73 -6.09
C THR A 46 -5.83 -4.98 -6.74
N TYR A 47 -6.62 -5.75 -6.00
CA TYR A 47 -7.22 -7.03 -6.42
C TYR A 47 -6.18 -8.09 -6.85
N GLY A 48 -4.91 -7.93 -6.45
CA GLY A 48 -3.81 -8.76 -6.94
C GLY A 48 -3.60 -8.68 -8.47
N ARG A 49 -4.07 -7.61 -9.11
CA ARG A 49 -3.99 -7.42 -10.57
C ARG A 49 -3.11 -6.22 -10.90
N GLU A 50 -2.04 -6.47 -11.63
CA GLU A 50 -1.04 -5.46 -12.03
C GLU A 50 -1.66 -4.16 -12.57
N ARG A 51 -2.55 -4.24 -13.57
CA ARG A 51 -3.17 -3.04 -14.16
C ARG A 51 -3.96 -2.21 -13.14
N HIS A 52 -4.64 -2.88 -12.20
CA HIS A 52 -5.36 -2.19 -11.13
C HIS A 52 -4.37 -1.59 -10.12
N SER A 53 -3.33 -2.34 -9.78
CA SER A 53 -2.27 -1.91 -8.87
C SER A 53 -1.54 -0.66 -9.38
N VAL A 54 -1.05 -0.65 -10.62
CA VAL A 54 -0.44 0.53 -11.26
C VAL A 54 -1.39 1.73 -11.28
N LEU A 55 -2.67 1.52 -11.60
CA LEU A 55 -3.68 2.58 -11.55
C LEU A 55 -3.87 3.15 -10.15
N GLN A 56 -3.88 2.30 -9.11
CA GLN A 56 -3.98 2.78 -7.73
C GLN A 56 -2.72 3.54 -7.31
N THR A 57 -1.52 3.10 -7.70
CA THR A 57 -0.27 3.84 -7.44
C THR A 57 -0.33 5.24 -8.06
N ALA A 58 -0.76 5.35 -9.32
CA ALA A 58 -0.96 6.65 -9.97
C ALA A 58 -2.01 7.53 -9.26
N ARG A 59 -3.12 6.94 -8.78
CA ARG A 59 -4.15 7.66 -8.03
C ARG A 59 -3.68 8.12 -6.65
N LEU A 60 -2.88 7.32 -5.96
CA LEU A 60 -2.35 7.68 -4.66
C LEU A 60 -1.27 8.75 -4.77
N TRP A 61 -0.47 8.75 -5.85
CA TRP A 61 0.48 9.82 -6.14
C TRP A 61 -0.20 11.21 -6.15
N THR A 62 -1.39 11.34 -6.76
CA THR A 62 -2.12 12.62 -6.79
C THR A 62 -2.75 13.02 -5.44
N ARG A 63 -2.58 12.21 -4.39
CA ARG A 63 -3.13 12.42 -3.05
C ARG A 63 -2.08 12.87 -2.03
N ASN A 64 -0.92 13.35 -2.51
CA ASN A 64 0.17 13.88 -1.68
C ASN A 64 0.67 12.87 -0.62
N VAL A 65 0.81 11.61 -1.03
CA VAL A 65 1.38 10.56 -0.18
C VAL A 65 2.89 10.70 -0.09
N SER A 66 3.48 10.37 1.07
CA SER A 66 4.94 10.44 1.26
C SER A 66 5.66 9.13 0.95
N ALA A 67 4.94 8.00 0.91
CA ALA A 67 5.48 6.67 0.61
C ALA A 67 4.35 5.71 0.21
N PHE A 68 4.72 4.63 -0.47
CA PHE A 68 3.85 3.49 -0.74
C PHE A 68 4.29 2.27 0.09
N ILE A 69 3.32 1.49 0.57
CA ILE A 69 3.55 0.18 1.20
C ILE A 69 2.89 -0.90 0.32
N GLY A 70 3.66 -1.91 -0.06
CA GLY A 70 3.27 -2.93 -1.04
C GLY A 70 3.63 -2.54 -2.47
N PRO A 71 2.89 -3.07 -3.48
CA PRO A 71 1.89 -4.12 -3.35
C PRO A 71 2.53 -5.51 -3.10
N GLN A 72 1.69 -6.53 -2.92
CA GLN A 72 2.12 -7.90 -2.61
C GLN A 72 2.59 -8.68 -3.84
N GLU A 73 1.79 -8.69 -4.91
CA GLU A 73 1.97 -9.62 -6.03
C GLU A 73 2.79 -9.04 -7.20
N THR A 74 2.70 -7.73 -7.44
CA THR A 74 3.26 -7.08 -8.64
C THR A 74 4.07 -5.87 -8.21
N CYS A 75 5.39 -5.96 -8.07
CA CYS A 75 6.16 -4.85 -7.48
C CYS A 75 6.92 -4.01 -8.52
N VAL A 76 7.31 -4.59 -9.66
CA VAL A 76 8.28 -3.96 -10.57
C VAL A 76 7.71 -2.71 -11.25
N HIS A 77 6.50 -2.80 -11.80
CA HIS A 77 5.89 -1.70 -12.56
C HIS A 77 5.46 -0.54 -11.65
N GLU A 78 4.95 -0.86 -10.47
CA GLU A 78 4.52 0.07 -9.44
C GLU A 78 5.72 0.78 -8.81
N ALA A 79 6.81 0.05 -8.54
CA ALA A 79 8.05 0.63 -8.06
C ALA A 79 8.69 1.54 -9.11
N PHE A 80 8.65 1.16 -10.40
CA PHE A 80 9.11 2.03 -11.48
C PHE A 80 8.30 3.34 -11.54
N LEU A 81 6.96 3.25 -11.47
CA LEU A 81 6.10 4.43 -11.42
C LEU A 81 6.41 5.29 -10.19
N ALA A 82 6.54 4.70 -9.01
CA ALA A 82 6.87 5.40 -7.77
C ALA A 82 8.23 6.11 -7.84
N ALA A 83 9.25 5.44 -8.39
CA ALA A 83 10.57 6.00 -8.62
C ALA A 83 10.53 7.18 -9.60
N SER A 84 9.71 7.11 -10.65
CA SER A 84 9.57 8.19 -11.64
C SER A 84 8.99 9.49 -11.05
N VAL A 85 8.27 9.40 -9.93
CA VAL A 85 7.69 10.54 -9.21
C VAL A 85 8.38 10.83 -7.87
N ASN A 86 9.55 10.22 -7.63
CA ASN A 86 10.36 10.40 -6.42
C ASN A 86 9.60 10.11 -5.10
N ILE A 87 8.75 9.07 -5.09
CA ILE A 87 8.08 8.58 -3.88
C ILE A 87 8.59 7.18 -3.57
N PRO A 88 9.12 6.91 -2.36
CA PRO A 88 9.62 5.59 -2.01
C PRO A 88 8.49 4.56 -1.92
N MET A 89 8.80 3.33 -2.30
CA MET A 89 7.91 2.17 -2.19
C MET A 89 8.61 1.07 -1.39
N ILE A 90 7.93 0.53 -0.37
CA ILE A 90 8.44 -0.54 0.48
C ILE A 90 7.49 -1.74 0.37
N SER A 91 7.95 -2.85 -0.21
CA SER A 91 7.18 -4.10 -0.23
C SER A 91 7.43 -4.94 1.01
N TYR A 92 6.41 -5.66 1.47
CA TYR A 92 6.46 -6.59 2.60
C TYR A 92 6.50 -8.08 2.15
N VAL A 93 6.44 -8.35 0.84
CA VAL A 93 6.50 -9.72 0.27
C VAL A 93 7.52 -9.85 -0.85
N ALA A 94 7.88 -8.77 -1.56
CA ALA A 94 8.73 -8.87 -2.75
C ALA A 94 10.09 -9.52 -2.43
N GLY A 95 10.23 -10.80 -2.79
CA GLY A 95 11.51 -11.44 -2.97
C GLY A 95 12.09 -10.96 -4.28
N ILE A 96 13.22 -10.25 -4.22
CA ILE A 96 14.09 -10.10 -5.38
C ILE A 96 14.76 -11.47 -5.54
N LEU A 97 14.16 -12.33 -6.36
CA LEU A 97 14.84 -13.50 -6.93
C LEU A 97 15.50 -13.09 -8.24
#